data_AF-A0A536NF64-F1
#
_entry.id   AF-A0A536NF64-F1
#
_cell.length_a   1.000
_cell.length_b   1.000
_cell.length_c   1.000
_cell.angle_alpha   90.00
_cell.angle_beta   90.00
_cell.angle_gamma   90.00
#
_symmetry.space_group_name_H-M   'P 1'
#
loop_
_entity.id
_entity.type
_entity.pdbx_description
1 polymer ?
#
loop_
_entity_poly.entity_id
_entity_poly.type
_entity_poly.pdbx_seq_one_letter_code
_entity_poly.pdbx_strand_id
1 'polypeptide(L)'
;MSSLEAVVRKLRRSSARASAVHYLLHALLAAGAWILGVVILARFVPLEQALRVAAFGVPVAFAAVAVAWVAARPAPISLMRTADLRLGLKERLSTAWERRLDAGPMDGALRRDALEKAGRAKLAAAYPVGLRRGEMLLTVAVAVAAAALVLLPNPMDQVLAQRRADRHAQAQAAATIAAAQKKIAAASTPAPVDPQVQKILQDAKAKIAAAPDPRAALQNITPAEQKLLQLSDPQTPARASAAQNLANNLAATNAGRTTSQALAASPAQGAQSLRDLASQLQSLSPQDRAQLASALAAAAQQAKDPTMAASLRQASSALASGDTSAAAIALNDLAGQLDSLQQQESNDQQ
;
A
#
# COMPACT_ATOMS: atom_id res chain seq x y z
N MET A 1 -33.58 39.27 48.22
CA MET A 1 -32.30 39.91 48.63
C MET A 1 -31.15 39.19 47.96
N SER A 2 -30.28 39.88 47.22
CA SER A 2 -29.10 39.27 46.62
C SER A 2 -28.04 39.01 47.69
N SER A 3 -27.44 37.82 47.75
CA SER A 3 -26.28 37.54 48.61
C SER A 3 -24.98 37.99 47.93
N LEU A 4 -23.91 38.17 48.71
CA LEU A 4 -22.58 38.45 48.16
C LEU A 4 -22.10 37.33 47.20
N GLU A 5 -22.50 36.08 47.47
CA GLU A 5 -22.22 34.95 46.59
C GLU A 5 -22.92 35.08 45.23
N ALA A 6 -24.15 35.61 45.20
CA ALA A 6 -24.86 35.87 43.96
C ALA A 6 -24.15 36.96 43.13
N VAL A 7 -23.58 37.98 43.80
CA VAL A 7 -22.74 39.01 43.16
C VAL A 7 -21.48 38.39 42.58
N VAL A 8 -20.75 37.56 43.35
CA VAL A 8 -19.56 36.83 42.85
C VAL A 8 -19.93 35.96 41.65
N ARG A 9 -21.05 35.24 41.69
CA ARG A 9 -21.50 34.38 40.58
C ARG A 9 -21.75 35.21 39.31
N LYS A 10 -22.36 36.39 39.43
CA LYS A 10 -22.61 37.30 38.31
C LYS A 10 -21.32 37.91 37.76
N LEU A 11 -20.40 38.33 38.63
CA LEU A 11 -19.07 38.82 38.23
C LEU A 11 -18.24 37.72 37.57
N ARG A 12 -18.26 36.50 38.10
CA ARG A 12 -17.57 35.32 37.52
C ARG A 12 -18.09 35.02 36.12
N ARG A 13 -19.41 35.02 35.89
CA ARG A 13 -19.99 34.84 34.56
C ARG A 13 -19.59 35.95 33.60
N SER A 14 -19.54 37.20 34.07
CA SER A 14 -19.17 38.36 33.25
C SER A 14 -17.69 38.31 32.87
N SER A 15 -16.81 38.05 33.84
CA SER A 15 -15.37 37.83 33.64
C SER A 15 -15.10 36.66 32.69
N ALA A 16 -15.79 35.53 32.88
CA ALA A 16 -15.65 34.36 32.01
C ALA A 16 -16.06 34.68 30.56
N ARG A 17 -17.14 35.42 30.33
CA ARG A 17 -17.54 35.83 28.97
C ARG A 17 -16.52 36.76 28.32
N ALA A 18 -16.00 37.74 29.07
CA ALA A 18 -15.00 38.66 28.56
C ALA A 18 -13.68 37.95 28.23
N SER A 19 -13.20 37.04 29.10
CA SER A 19 -11.96 36.30 28.85
C SER A 19 -12.14 35.21 27.78
N ALA A 20 -13.31 34.59 27.65
CA ALA A 20 -13.55 33.55 26.66
C ALA A 20 -13.22 34.00 25.23
N VAL A 21 -13.49 35.26 24.89
CA VAL A 21 -13.17 35.82 23.56
C VAL A 21 -11.67 35.85 23.30
N HIS A 22 -10.86 36.26 24.27
CA HIS A 22 -9.40 36.26 24.15
C HIS A 22 -8.83 34.84 24.07
N TYR A 23 -9.33 33.93 24.91
CA TYR A 23 -8.87 32.53 24.88
C TYR A 23 -9.32 31.81 23.61
N LEU A 24 -10.48 32.16 23.03
CA LEU A 24 -10.88 31.67 21.72
C LEU A 24 -9.93 32.14 20.62
N LEU A 25 -9.51 33.41 20.64
CA LEU A 25 -8.47 33.89 19.72
C LEU A 25 -7.14 33.16 19.92
N HIS A 26 -6.71 32.94 21.16
CA HIS A 26 -5.49 32.18 21.43
C HIS A 26 -5.61 30.72 20.96
N ALA A 27 -6.77 30.09 21.10
CA ALA A 27 -7.03 28.75 20.59
C ALA A 27 -6.94 28.72 19.06
N LEU A 28 -7.54 29.70 18.38
CA LEU A 28 -7.45 29.85 16.92
C LEU A 28 -6.01 30.09 16.46
N LEU A 29 -5.27 30.95 17.17
CA LEU A 29 -3.87 31.22 16.87
C LEU A 29 -3.00 29.98 17.08
N ALA A 30 -3.18 29.26 18.18
CA ALA A 30 -2.47 28.02 18.48
C ALA A 30 -2.76 26.93 17.44
N ALA A 31 -4.04 26.76 17.07
CA ALA A 31 -4.44 25.83 16.02
C ALA A 31 -3.86 26.23 14.66
N GLY A 32 -3.91 27.51 14.30
CA GLY A 32 -3.31 28.04 13.06
C GLY A 32 -1.80 27.84 13.02
N ALA A 33 -1.10 28.12 14.12
CA ALA A 33 0.33 27.90 14.25
C ALA A 33 0.71 26.41 14.15
N TRP A 34 -0.08 25.53 14.76
CA TRP A 34 0.09 24.08 14.62
C TRP A 34 -0.03 23.63 13.17
N ILE A 35 -1.12 24.01 12.49
CA ILE A 35 -1.36 23.66 11.08
C ILE A 35 -0.20 24.19 10.23
N LEU A 36 0.20 25.45 10.43
CA LEU A 36 1.30 26.07 9.70
C LEU A 36 2.61 25.29 9.90
N GLY A 37 2.94 24.91 11.13
CA GLY A 37 4.12 24.11 11.43
C GLY A 37 4.10 22.74 10.75
N VAL A 38 2.98 22.02 10.80
CA VAL A 38 2.83 20.70 10.14
C VAL A 38 2.95 20.82 8.62
N VAL A 39 2.33 21.84 8.01
CA VAL A 39 2.37 22.03 6.55
C VAL A 39 3.76 22.44 6.08
N ILE A 40 4.46 23.31 6.81
CA ILE A 40 5.86 23.64 6.52
C ILE A 40 6.72 22.37 6.60
N LEU A 41 6.57 21.58 7.67
CA LEU A 41 7.34 20.35 7.82
C LEU A 41 7.07 19.34 6.70
N ALA A 42 5.81 19.22 6.26
CA ALA A 42 5.40 18.34 5.18
C ALA A 42 6.01 18.71 3.80
N ARG A 43 6.56 19.91 3.65
CA ARG A 43 7.30 20.31 2.43
C ARG A 43 8.74 19.81 2.41
N PHE A 44 9.33 19.56 3.57
CA PHE A 44 10.70 19.05 3.70
C PHE A 44 10.73 17.54 3.98
N VAL A 45 9.68 17.01 4.59
CA VAL A 45 9.59 15.60 4.97
C VAL A 45 8.34 14.99 4.32
N PRO A 46 8.45 13.85 3.60
CA PRO A 46 7.32 13.21 2.93
C PRO A 46 6.39 12.54 3.96
N LEU A 47 5.47 13.33 4.51
CA LEU A 47 4.47 12.92 5.49
C LEU A 47 3.16 12.53 4.80
N GLU A 48 2.91 11.21 4.66
CA GLU A 48 1.69 10.67 4.02
C GLU A 48 0.38 11.14 4.65
N GLN A 49 0.42 11.47 5.95
CA GLN A 49 -0.75 11.82 6.74
C GLN A 49 -0.69 13.25 7.29
N ALA A 50 0.08 14.14 6.66
CA ALA A 50 0.27 15.52 7.11
C ALA A 50 -1.05 16.25 7.44
N LEU A 51 -2.04 16.17 6.54
CA LEU A 51 -3.35 16.78 6.75
C LEU A 51 -4.12 16.17 7.94
N ARG A 52 -4.00 14.85 8.16
CA ARG A 52 -4.63 14.21 9.32
C ARG A 52 -3.98 14.66 10.62
N VAL A 53 -2.64 14.71 10.67
CA VAL A 53 -1.89 15.21 11.83
C VAL A 53 -2.23 16.67 12.11
N ALA A 54 -2.32 17.50 11.07
CA ALA A 54 -2.76 18.89 11.19
C ALA A 54 -4.19 18.97 11.79
N ALA A 55 -5.12 18.17 11.28
CA ALA A 55 -6.50 18.14 11.76
C ALA A 55 -6.63 17.64 13.21
N PHE A 56 -5.88 16.60 13.60
CA PHE A 56 -5.92 16.06 14.97
C PHE A 56 -5.34 17.01 16.02
N GLY A 57 -4.38 17.86 15.65
CA GLY A 57 -3.83 18.83 16.61
C GLY A 57 -4.75 20.01 16.90
N VAL A 58 -5.75 20.30 16.05
CA VAL A 58 -6.73 21.37 16.29
C VAL A 58 -7.52 21.15 17.60
N PRO A 59 -8.23 20.02 17.81
CA PRO A 59 -8.96 19.81 19.06
C PRO A 59 -8.02 19.77 20.28
N VAL A 60 -6.78 19.30 20.13
CA VAL A 60 -5.78 19.29 21.20
C VAL A 60 -5.39 20.72 21.59
N ALA A 61 -5.11 21.59 20.61
CA ALA A 61 -4.81 23.00 20.85
C ALA A 61 -5.98 23.72 21.54
N PHE A 62 -7.22 23.47 21.08
CA PHE A 62 -8.41 24.01 21.72
C PHE A 62 -8.59 23.49 23.16
N ALA A 63 -8.39 22.20 23.40
CA ALA A 63 -8.49 21.60 24.71
C ALA A 63 -7.42 22.17 25.67
N ALA A 64 -6.17 22.28 25.23
CA ALA A 64 -5.08 22.86 26.02
C ALA A 64 -5.39 24.31 26.43
N VAL A 65 -5.88 25.13 25.49
CA VAL A 65 -6.25 26.51 25.77
C VAL A 65 -7.50 26.59 26.67
N ALA A 66 -8.47 25.69 26.51
CA ALA A 66 -9.63 25.60 27.38
C ALA A 66 -9.24 25.21 28.83
N VAL A 67 -8.31 24.27 29.00
CA VAL A 67 -7.75 23.92 30.31
C VAL A 67 -7.05 25.12 30.93
N ALA A 68 -6.20 25.82 30.16
CA ALA A 68 -5.55 27.05 30.62
C ALA A 68 -6.56 28.14 31.01
N TRP A 69 -7.66 28.29 30.27
CA TRP A 69 -8.74 29.22 30.58
C TRP A 69 -9.48 28.88 31.88
N VAL A 70 -9.73 27.59 32.13
CA VAL A 70 -10.36 27.12 33.37
C VAL A 70 -9.41 27.28 34.56
N ALA A 71 -8.13 26.98 34.38
CA ALA A 71 -7.10 27.11 35.41
C ALA A 71 -6.82 28.59 35.78
N ALA A 72 -6.86 29.50 34.80
CA ALA A 72 -6.60 30.93 35.01
C ALA A 72 -7.80 31.72 35.59
N ARG A 73 -8.82 31.04 36.15
CA ARG A 73 -10.01 31.71 36.68
C ARG A 73 -9.66 32.52 37.93
N PRO A 74 -10.01 33.83 37.97
CA PRO A 74 -9.68 34.68 39.10
C PRO A 74 -10.43 34.27 40.38
N ALA A 75 -9.76 34.44 41.52
CA ALA A 75 -10.35 34.25 42.84
C ALA A 75 -11.52 35.24 43.07
N PRO A 76 -12.53 34.88 43.90
CA PRO A 76 -13.66 35.76 44.22
C PRO A 76 -13.26 37.15 44.69
N ILE A 77 -12.22 37.27 45.50
CA ILE A 77 -11.74 38.56 46.00
C ILE A 77 -11.18 39.45 44.87
N SER A 78 -10.43 38.86 43.92
CA SER A 78 -9.92 39.59 42.75
C SER A 78 -11.04 40.11 41.86
N LEU A 79 -12.14 39.34 41.74
CA LEU A 79 -13.34 39.76 41.02
C LEU A 79 -13.99 40.98 41.68
N MET A 80 -14.12 40.96 43.01
CA MET A 80 -14.71 42.07 43.77
C MET A 80 -13.85 43.34 43.68
N ARG A 81 -12.53 43.24 43.90
CA ARG A 81 -11.60 44.38 43.76
C ARG A 81 -11.63 44.99 42.36
N THR A 82 -11.64 44.14 41.32
CA THR A 82 -11.74 44.63 39.94
C THR A 82 -13.06 45.35 39.67
N ALA A 83 -14.17 44.83 40.23
CA ALA A 83 -15.48 45.47 40.14
C ALA A 83 -15.51 46.80 40.90
N ASP A 84 -14.90 46.89 42.08
CA ASP A 84 -14.81 48.12 42.85
C ASP A 84 -14.03 49.21 42.09
N LEU A 85 -12.87 48.85 41.53
CA LEU A 85 -12.04 49.76 40.75
C LEU A 85 -12.74 50.24 39.48
N ARG A 86 -13.32 49.34 38.70
CA ARG A 86 -13.91 49.67 37.38
C ARG A 86 -15.29 50.31 37.46
N LEU A 87 -16.05 50.05 38.53
CA LEU A 87 -17.38 50.62 38.75
C LEU A 87 -17.38 51.76 39.77
N GLY A 88 -16.21 52.14 40.30
CA GLY A 88 -16.07 53.23 41.26
C GLY A 88 -16.78 52.98 42.60
N LEU A 89 -16.85 51.73 43.06
CA LEU A 89 -17.59 51.35 44.26
C LEU A 89 -16.79 51.54 45.56
N LYS A 90 -15.57 52.09 45.50
CA LYS A 90 -14.76 52.50 46.67
C LYS A 90 -14.56 51.37 47.69
N GLU A 91 -14.09 50.21 47.22
CA GLU A 91 -13.81 49.00 48.04
C GLU A 91 -15.01 48.42 48.80
N ARG A 92 -16.25 48.80 48.45
CA ARG A 92 -17.44 48.31 49.16
C ARG A 92 -17.63 46.81 48.96
N LEU A 93 -17.36 46.26 47.77
CA LEU A 93 -17.56 44.83 47.51
C LEU A 93 -16.42 43.98 48.04
N SER A 94 -15.17 44.42 47.88
CA SER A 94 -13.97 43.74 48.36
C SER A 94 -13.99 43.63 49.89
N THR A 95 -14.24 44.74 50.59
CA THR A 95 -14.33 44.78 52.06
C THR A 95 -15.48 43.90 52.58
N ALA A 96 -16.64 43.94 51.92
CA ALA A 96 -17.78 43.11 52.32
C ALA A 96 -17.54 41.62 52.09
N TRP A 97 -16.74 41.27 51.08
CA TRP A 97 -16.36 39.89 50.80
C TRP A 97 -15.31 39.35 51.77
N GLU A 98 -14.32 40.17 52.15
CA GLU A 98 -13.29 39.80 53.13
C GLU A 98 -13.91 39.54 54.51
N ARG A 99 -14.77 40.46 54.98
CA ARG A 99 -15.44 40.37 56.29
C ARG A 99 -16.75 39.57 56.28
N ARG A 100 -17.01 38.77 55.24
CA ARG A 100 -18.32 38.12 55.04
C ARG A 100 -18.73 37.15 56.16
N LEU A 101 -17.74 36.56 56.83
CA LEU A 101 -17.90 35.60 57.92
C LEU A 101 -17.84 36.25 59.31
N ASP A 102 -17.49 37.54 59.38
CA ASP A 102 -17.36 38.26 60.64
C ASP A 102 -18.73 38.75 61.13
N ALA A 103 -18.88 38.82 62.46
CA ALA A 103 -20.09 39.25 63.15
C ALA A 103 -19.83 40.47 64.07
N GLY A 104 -18.99 41.40 63.60
CA GLY A 104 -18.75 42.66 64.29
C GLY A 104 -19.94 43.64 64.18
N PRO A 105 -19.96 44.69 65.01
CA PRO A 105 -21.10 45.62 65.09
C PRO A 105 -21.47 46.29 63.75
N MET A 106 -20.51 46.49 62.86
CA MET A 106 -20.70 47.16 61.57
C MET A 106 -20.85 46.20 60.37
N ASP A 107 -20.57 44.90 60.53
CA ASP A 107 -20.49 43.95 59.39
C ASP A 107 -21.86 43.72 58.74
N GLY A 108 -22.94 43.83 59.50
CA GLY A 108 -24.30 43.82 58.95
C GLY A 108 -24.60 45.04 58.07
N ALA A 109 -24.19 46.23 58.51
CA ALA A 109 -24.39 47.46 57.75
C ALA A 109 -23.53 47.49 56.47
N LEU A 110 -22.28 47.05 56.58
CA LEU A 110 -21.33 46.97 55.48
C LEU A 110 -21.80 46.03 54.36
N ARG A 111 -22.34 44.85 54.72
CA ARG A 111 -22.93 43.92 53.75
C ARG A 111 -24.15 44.49 53.05
N ARG A 112 -25.04 45.18 53.78
CA ARG A 112 -26.24 45.80 53.20
C ARG A 112 -25.88 46.92 52.22
N ASP A 113 -24.95 47.80 52.59
CA ASP A 113 -24.49 48.88 51.72
C ASP A 113 -23.85 48.35 50.44
N ALA A 114 -22.96 47.34 50.55
CA ALA A 114 -22.34 46.71 49.39
C ALA A 114 -23.37 46.10 48.43
N LEU A 115 -24.39 45.42 48.96
CA LEU A 115 -25.46 44.81 48.16
C LEU A 115 -26.37 45.85 47.50
N GLU A 116 -26.71 46.93 48.21
CA GLU A 116 -27.51 48.02 47.65
C GLU A 116 -26.78 48.69 46.48
N LYS A 117 -25.49 49.01 46.65
CA LYS A 117 -24.69 49.61 45.57
C LYS A 117 -24.46 48.64 44.41
N ALA A 118 -24.19 47.36 44.69
CA ALA A 118 -24.09 46.33 43.65
C ALA A 118 -25.39 46.13 42.87
N GLY A 119 -26.55 46.24 43.53
CA GLY A 119 -27.86 46.13 42.90
C GLY A 119 -28.14 47.27 41.92
N ARG A 120 -27.64 48.48 42.21
CA ARG A 120 -27.75 49.65 41.32
C ARG A 120 -26.69 49.68 40.22
N ALA A 121 -25.56 49.02 40.43
CA ALA A 121 -24.46 48.98 39.46
C ALA A 121 -24.69 47.94 38.34
N LYS A 122 -24.27 48.27 37.11
CA LYS A 122 -24.21 47.31 36.00
C LYS A 122 -22.97 46.43 36.14
N LEU A 123 -23.04 45.38 36.97
CA LEU A 123 -21.91 44.49 37.27
C LEU A 123 -21.18 43.90 36.05
N ALA A 124 -21.87 43.73 34.92
CA ALA A 124 -21.26 43.26 33.67
C ALA A 124 -20.27 44.29 33.06
N ALA A 125 -20.48 45.59 33.30
CA ALA A 125 -19.62 46.65 32.79
C ALA A 125 -18.21 46.65 33.43
N ALA A 126 -18.02 45.94 34.56
CA ALA A 126 -16.70 45.71 35.12
C ALA A 126 -15.81 44.83 34.21
N TYR A 127 -16.39 44.09 33.26
CA TYR A 127 -15.64 43.22 32.34
C TYR A 127 -16.12 43.43 30.90
N PRO A 128 -15.70 44.54 30.25
CA PRO A 128 -16.05 44.78 28.86
C PRO A 128 -15.46 43.70 27.96
N VAL A 129 -16.24 43.25 26.98
CA VAL A 129 -15.79 42.37 25.92
C VAL A 129 -15.09 43.23 24.87
N GLY A 130 -13.79 43.05 24.67
CA GLY A 130 -13.02 43.82 23.70
C GLY A 130 -11.94 42.97 23.05
N LEU A 131 -11.75 43.14 21.75
CA LEU A 131 -10.70 42.47 20.98
C LEU A 131 -9.57 43.46 20.74
N ARG A 132 -8.31 43.04 20.95
CA ARG A 132 -7.16 43.85 20.57
C ARG A 132 -6.90 43.66 19.08
N ARG A 133 -6.89 44.77 18.32
CA ARG A 133 -6.69 44.72 16.85
C ARG A 133 -5.42 43.97 16.44
N GLY A 134 -4.33 44.13 17.20
CA GLY A 134 -3.06 43.43 16.94
C GLY A 134 -3.18 41.90 17.05
N GLU A 135 -3.86 41.39 18.08
CA GLU A 135 -4.09 39.94 18.25
C GLU A 135 -4.94 39.40 17.10
N MET A 136 -6.01 40.11 16.73
CA MET A 136 -6.87 39.74 15.61
C MET A 136 -6.09 39.70 14.28
N LEU A 137 -5.31 40.73 13.98
CA LEU A 137 -4.50 40.80 12.76
C LEU A 137 -3.49 39.65 12.69
N LEU A 138 -2.84 39.32 13.81
CA LEU A 138 -1.92 38.19 13.89
C LEU A 138 -2.65 36.87 13.61
N THR A 139 -3.79 36.61 14.26
CA THR A 139 -4.57 35.39 14.02
C THR A 139 -5.00 35.27 12.56
N VAL A 140 -5.46 36.37 11.94
CA VAL A 140 -5.83 36.40 10.53
C VAL A 140 -4.61 36.14 9.63
N ALA A 141 -3.47 36.78 9.90
CA ALA A 141 -2.25 36.58 9.13
C ALA A 141 -1.78 35.12 9.16
N VAL A 142 -1.79 34.48 10.34
CA VAL A 142 -1.46 33.06 10.49
C VAL A 142 -2.46 32.17 9.74
N ALA A 143 -3.75 32.46 9.82
CA ALA A 143 -4.78 31.70 9.11
C ALA A 143 -4.62 31.80 7.58
N VAL A 144 -4.36 33.00 7.06
CA VAL A 144 -4.11 33.23 5.63
C VAL A 144 -2.84 32.52 5.17
N ALA A 145 -1.75 32.61 5.95
CA ALA A 145 -0.51 31.91 5.63
C ALA A 145 -0.71 30.38 5.60
N ALA A 146 -1.40 29.82 6.59
CA ALA A 146 -1.71 28.39 6.63
C ALA A 146 -2.56 27.96 5.42
N ALA A 147 -3.61 28.71 5.08
CA ALA A 147 -4.45 28.43 3.92
C ALA A 147 -3.67 28.50 2.60
N ALA A 148 -2.84 29.53 2.42
CA ALA A 148 -2.01 29.68 1.23
C ALA A 148 -1.03 28.51 1.06
N LEU A 149 -0.41 28.04 2.15
CA LEU A 149 0.53 26.92 2.10
C LEU A 149 -0.14 25.57 1.83
N VAL A 150 -1.40 25.39 2.25
CA VAL A 150 -2.21 24.19 1.96
C VAL A 150 -2.65 24.18 0.50
N LEU A 151 -2.97 25.33 -0.07
CA LEU A 151 -3.39 25.45 -1.47
C LEU A 151 -2.21 25.37 -2.46
N LEU A 152 -1.00 25.76 -2.05
CA LEU A 152 0.17 25.61 -2.90
C LEU A 152 0.55 24.12 -3.06
N PRO A 153 0.90 23.68 -4.28
CA PRO A 153 1.38 22.32 -4.51
C PRO A 153 2.59 21.99 -3.62
N ASN A 154 2.55 20.84 -2.96
CA ASN A 154 3.67 20.36 -2.17
C ASN A 154 4.59 19.50 -3.06
N PRO A 155 5.89 19.84 -3.21
CA PRO A 155 6.82 19.03 -4.00
C PRO A 155 6.91 17.58 -3.50
N MET A 156 6.70 17.35 -2.20
CA MET A 156 6.71 15.99 -1.64
C MET A 156 5.50 15.15 -2.09
N ASP A 157 4.44 15.75 -2.63
CA ASP A 157 3.29 14.98 -3.14
C ASP A 157 3.67 14.10 -4.33
N GLN A 158 4.59 14.56 -5.19
CA GLN A 158 5.09 13.75 -6.31
C GLN A 158 5.89 12.54 -5.82
N VAL A 159 6.73 12.74 -4.80
CA VAL A 159 7.50 11.66 -4.15
C VAL A 159 6.55 10.66 -3.50
N LEU A 160 5.51 11.13 -2.82
CA LEU A 160 4.49 10.28 -2.23
C LEU A 160 3.67 9.52 -3.28
N ALA A 161 3.33 10.16 -4.40
CA ALA A 161 2.64 9.52 -5.51
C ALA A 161 3.48 8.39 -6.12
N GLN A 162 4.78 8.64 -6.35
CA GLN A 162 5.71 7.63 -6.83
C GLN A 162 5.79 6.45 -5.84
N ARG A 163 5.97 6.72 -4.54
CA ARG A 163 5.99 5.67 -3.49
C ARG A 163 4.70 4.87 -3.40
N ARG A 164 3.56 5.45 -3.75
CA ARG A 164 2.28 4.71 -3.81
C ARG A 164 2.21 3.84 -5.06
N ALA A 165 2.62 4.37 -6.21
CA ALA A 165 2.69 3.60 -7.45
C ALA A 165 3.63 2.39 -7.31
N ASP A 166 4.81 2.60 -6.71
CA ASP A 166 5.79 1.55 -6.45
C ASP A 166 5.22 0.45 -5.53
N ARG A 167 4.55 0.83 -4.42
CA ARG A 167 3.87 -0.13 -3.53
C ARG A 167 2.73 -0.86 -4.22
N HIS A 168 1.96 -0.19 -5.08
CA HIS A 168 0.91 -0.82 -5.86
C HIS A 168 1.48 -1.86 -6.83
N ALA A 169 2.59 -1.56 -7.51
CA ALA A 169 3.26 -2.50 -8.40
C ALA A 169 3.80 -3.72 -7.64
N GLN A 170 4.44 -3.50 -6.48
CA GLN A 170 4.89 -4.58 -5.59
C GLN A 170 3.72 -5.45 -5.09
N ALA A 171 2.60 -4.84 -4.70
CA ALA A 171 1.41 -5.58 -4.27
C ALA A 171 0.80 -6.41 -5.40
N GLN A 172 0.78 -5.90 -6.63
CA GLN A 172 0.35 -6.66 -7.80
C GLN A 172 1.28 -7.86 -8.07
N ALA A 173 2.60 -7.67 -8.00
CA ALA A 173 3.56 -8.76 -8.14
C ALA A 173 3.41 -9.82 -7.03
N ALA A 174 3.18 -9.41 -5.79
CA ALA A 174 2.90 -10.35 -4.70
C ALA A 174 1.56 -11.09 -4.90
N ALA A 175 0.56 -10.45 -5.52
CA ALA A 175 -0.74 -11.03 -5.82
C ALA A 175 -0.66 -12.04 -6.99
N THR A 176 0.14 -11.78 -8.03
CA THR A 176 0.36 -12.74 -9.13
C THR A 176 1.02 -14.02 -8.61
N ILE A 177 2.02 -13.91 -7.72
CA ILE A 177 2.63 -15.08 -7.06
C ILE A 177 1.60 -15.83 -6.21
N ALA A 178 0.76 -15.12 -5.45
CA ALA A 178 -0.30 -15.75 -4.66
C ALA A 178 -1.35 -16.45 -5.53
N ALA A 179 -1.66 -15.90 -6.70
CA ALA A 179 -2.56 -16.52 -7.66
C ALA A 179 -1.94 -17.78 -8.28
N ALA A 180 -0.64 -17.74 -8.62
CA ALA A 180 0.10 -18.92 -9.07
C ALA A 180 0.09 -20.04 -8.02
N GLN A 181 0.38 -19.72 -6.75
CA GLN A 181 0.30 -20.67 -5.63
C GLN A 181 -1.10 -21.31 -5.50
N LYS A 182 -2.18 -20.53 -5.68
CA LYS A 182 -3.54 -21.06 -5.63
C LYS A 182 -3.87 -21.98 -6.80
N LYS A 183 -3.36 -21.71 -8.00
CA LYS A 183 -3.53 -22.58 -9.17
C LYS A 183 -2.83 -23.92 -8.95
N ILE A 184 -1.59 -23.89 -8.46
CA ILE A 184 -0.82 -25.08 -8.09
C ILE A 184 -1.57 -25.90 -7.02
N ALA A 185 -2.16 -25.25 -6.01
CA ALA A 185 -2.90 -25.95 -4.95
C ALA A 185 -4.28 -26.48 -5.38
N ALA A 186 -4.86 -25.95 -6.46
CA ALA A 186 -6.17 -26.35 -6.97
C ALA A 186 -6.10 -27.39 -8.10
N ALA A 187 -4.89 -27.72 -8.61
CA ALA A 187 -4.69 -28.75 -9.59
C ALA A 187 -5.18 -30.11 -9.04
N SER A 188 -6.09 -30.76 -9.79
CA SER A 188 -6.86 -31.93 -9.34
C SER A 188 -6.08 -33.27 -9.43
N THR A 189 -4.80 -33.22 -9.80
CA THR A 189 -3.93 -34.39 -9.88
C THR A 189 -3.10 -34.48 -8.60
N PRO A 190 -3.00 -35.65 -7.93
CA PRO A 190 -2.20 -35.80 -6.72
C PRO A 190 -0.70 -35.88 -7.06
N ALA A 191 -0.14 -34.83 -7.67
CA ALA A 191 1.29 -34.63 -7.68
C ALA A 191 1.65 -33.92 -6.37
N PRO A 192 2.56 -34.49 -5.53
CA PRO A 192 3.04 -33.79 -4.36
C PRO A 192 3.75 -32.52 -4.84
N VAL A 193 3.12 -31.36 -4.65
CA VAL A 193 3.80 -30.08 -4.83
C VAL A 193 5.00 -30.10 -3.88
N ASP A 194 6.22 -30.03 -4.42
CA ASP A 194 7.43 -30.09 -3.60
C ASP A 194 7.34 -28.99 -2.53
N PRO A 195 7.40 -29.33 -1.23
CA PRO A 195 7.38 -28.35 -0.15
C PRO A 195 8.49 -27.29 -0.30
N GLN A 196 9.59 -27.60 -1.01
CA GLN A 196 10.62 -26.62 -1.34
C GLN A 196 10.13 -25.54 -2.30
N VAL A 197 9.35 -25.89 -3.34
CA VAL A 197 8.78 -24.93 -4.30
C VAL A 197 7.79 -24.00 -3.60
N GLN A 198 6.90 -24.54 -2.76
CA GLN A 198 5.98 -23.72 -1.98
C GLN A 198 6.72 -22.75 -1.05
N LYS A 199 7.80 -23.22 -0.40
CA LYS A 199 8.61 -22.39 0.49
C LYS A 199 9.33 -21.27 -0.29
N ILE A 200 9.89 -21.57 -1.46
CA ILE A 200 10.54 -20.56 -2.31
C ILE A 200 9.54 -19.48 -2.74
N LEU A 201 8.32 -19.87 -3.16
CA LEU A 201 7.29 -18.92 -3.56
C LEU A 201 6.77 -18.08 -2.38
N GLN A 202 6.62 -18.67 -1.18
CA GLN A 202 6.24 -17.93 0.03
C GLN A 202 7.32 -16.93 0.44
N ASP A 203 8.59 -17.36 0.45
CA ASP A 203 9.74 -16.49 0.75
C ASP A 203 9.85 -15.36 -0.27
N ALA A 204 9.69 -15.65 -1.57
CA ALA A 204 9.72 -14.64 -2.63
C ALA A 204 8.60 -13.60 -2.44
N LYS A 205 7.37 -14.05 -2.18
CA LYS A 205 6.24 -13.16 -1.88
C LYS A 205 6.52 -12.26 -0.68
N ALA A 206 7.04 -12.82 0.43
CA ALA A 206 7.37 -12.06 1.62
C ALA A 206 8.48 -11.03 1.36
N LYS A 207 9.54 -11.41 0.63
CA LYS A 207 10.66 -10.53 0.28
C LYS A 207 10.28 -9.41 -0.69
N ILE A 208 9.35 -9.65 -1.61
CA ILE A 208 8.81 -8.62 -2.50
C ILE A 208 7.95 -7.62 -1.71
N ALA A 209 7.12 -8.11 -0.79
CA ALA A 209 6.27 -7.26 0.04
C ALA A 209 7.07 -6.41 1.06
N ALA A 210 8.20 -6.92 1.54
CA ALA A 210 9.07 -6.22 2.49
C ALA A 210 10.13 -5.33 1.82
N ALA A 211 10.23 -5.32 0.49
CA ALA A 211 11.29 -4.58 -0.21
C ALA A 211 11.07 -3.05 -0.14
N PRO A 212 12.12 -2.26 0.18
CA PRO A 212 12.01 -0.82 0.33
C PRO A 212 11.75 -0.07 -0.98
N ASP A 213 12.14 -0.66 -2.11
CA ASP A 213 11.95 -0.08 -3.44
C ASP A 213 11.74 -1.17 -4.51
N PRO A 214 11.25 -0.81 -5.72
CA PRO A 214 11.02 -1.77 -6.80
C PRO A 214 12.29 -2.51 -7.27
N ARG A 215 13.47 -1.88 -7.22
CA ARG A 215 14.72 -2.53 -7.64
C ARG A 215 15.13 -3.61 -6.64
N ALA A 216 15.02 -3.32 -5.34
CA ALA A 216 15.23 -4.30 -4.28
C ALA A 216 14.22 -5.45 -4.37
N ALA A 217 12.97 -5.17 -4.75
CA ALA A 217 11.97 -6.20 -4.99
C ALA A 217 12.38 -7.12 -6.16
N LEU A 218 12.83 -6.56 -7.29
CA LEU A 218 13.32 -7.33 -8.43
C LEU A 218 14.56 -8.17 -8.10
N GLN A 219 15.52 -7.59 -7.36
CA GLN A 219 16.70 -8.32 -6.89
C GLN A 219 16.35 -9.52 -6.00
N ASN A 220 15.22 -9.46 -5.29
CA ASN A 220 14.73 -10.57 -4.47
C ASN A 220 14.02 -11.67 -5.29
N ILE A 221 13.62 -11.39 -6.54
CA ILE A 221 12.98 -12.36 -7.44
C ILE A 221 14.03 -13.27 -8.10
N THR A 222 15.15 -12.72 -8.57
CA THR A 222 16.16 -13.48 -9.34
C THR A 222 16.70 -14.73 -8.63
N PRO A 223 16.98 -14.72 -7.30
CA PRO A 223 17.41 -15.94 -6.60
C PRO A 223 16.29 -16.98 -6.47
N ALA A 224 15.03 -16.54 -6.40
CA ALA A 224 13.89 -17.45 -6.37
C ALA A 224 13.71 -18.10 -7.75
N GLU A 225 13.81 -17.33 -8.84
CA GLU A 225 13.80 -17.87 -10.20
C GLU A 225 14.92 -18.88 -10.43
N GLN A 226 16.15 -18.57 -10.00
CA GLN A 226 17.28 -19.50 -10.13
C GLN A 226 17.08 -20.80 -9.34
N LYS A 227 16.51 -20.73 -8.13
CA LYS A 227 16.20 -21.94 -7.35
C LYS A 227 15.09 -22.76 -7.96
N LEU A 228 14.06 -22.12 -8.52
CA LEU A 228 13.00 -22.81 -9.25
C LEU A 228 13.58 -23.49 -10.50
N LEU A 229 14.44 -22.81 -11.26
CA LEU A 229 15.14 -23.38 -12.42
C LEU A 229 16.06 -24.56 -12.06
N GLN A 230 16.66 -24.57 -10.86
CA GLN A 230 17.48 -25.69 -10.37
C GLN A 230 16.65 -26.89 -9.94
N LEU A 231 15.39 -26.66 -9.52
CA LEU A 231 14.44 -27.71 -9.16
C LEU A 231 13.70 -28.26 -10.39
N SER A 232 13.70 -27.53 -11.50
CA SER A 232 13.23 -28.01 -12.81
C SER A 232 14.27 -28.94 -13.47
N ASP A 233 13.81 -29.95 -14.21
CA ASP A 233 14.68 -30.91 -14.92
C ASP A 233 15.54 -30.20 -16.00
N PRO A 234 16.89 -30.30 -15.95
CA PRO A 234 17.77 -29.66 -16.93
C PRO A 234 17.54 -30.10 -18.39
N GLN A 235 16.84 -31.23 -18.61
CA GLN A 235 16.58 -31.76 -19.95
C GLN A 235 15.32 -31.20 -20.62
N THR A 236 14.34 -30.65 -19.87
CA THR A 236 13.07 -30.15 -20.44
C THR A 236 13.28 -29.07 -21.51
N PRO A 237 14.12 -28.04 -21.32
CA PRO A 237 14.35 -27.01 -22.35
C PRO A 237 15.05 -27.57 -23.60
N ALA A 238 15.94 -28.56 -23.43
CA ALA A 238 16.65 -29.21 -24.54
C ALA A 238 15.70 -30.07 -25.37
N ARG A 239 14.76 -30.79 -24.72
CA ARG A 239 13.71 -31.59 -25.36
C ARG A 239 12.67 -30.74 -26.09
N ALA A 240 12.21 -29.64 -25.47
CA ALA A 240 11.30 -28.69 -26.10
C ALA A 240 11.91 -28.05 -27.37
N SER A 241 13.19 -27.64 -27.30
CA SER A 241 13.91 -27.14 -28.48
C SER A 241 14.07 -28.20 -29.56
N ALA A 242 14.33 -29.46 -29.20
CA ALA A 242 14.45 -30.56 -30.16
C ALA A 242 13.11 -30.88 -30.84
N ALA A 243 12.00 -30.86 -30.10
CA ALA A 243 10.65 -31.01 -30.64
C ALA A 243 10.30 -29.87 -31.61
N GLN A 244 10.63 -28.62 -31.29
CA GLN A 244 10.39 -27.50 -32.20
C GLN A 244 11.22 -27.60 -33.49
N ASN A 245 12.50 -27.98 -33.38
CA ASN A 245 13.36 -28.19 -34.53
C ASN A 245 12.85 -29.33 -35.41
N LEU A 246 12.34 -30.41 -34.80
CA LEU A 246 11.67 -31.48 -35.53
C LEU A 246 10.44 -30.97 -36.29
N ALA A 247 9.57 -30.17 -35.65
CA ALA A 247 8.39 -29.60 -36.30
C ALA A 247 8.77 -28.76 -37.53
N ASN A 248 9.79 -27.91 -37.38
CA ASN A 248 10.26 -27.03 -38.45
C ASN A 248 10.83 -27.81 -39.64
N ASN A 249 11.63 -28.86 -39.38
CA ASN A 249 12.21 -29.68 -40.43
C ASN A 249 11.14 -30.55 -41.12
N LEU A 250 10.17 -31.08 -40.38
CA LEU A 250 9.05 -31.86 -40.95
C LEU A 250 8.09 -31.01 -41.79
N ALA A 251 7.94 -29.72 -41.47
CA ALA A 251 7.11 -28.78 -42.24
C ALA A 251 7.52 -28.68 -43.72
N ALA A 252 8.82 -28.86 -43.98
CA ALA A 252 9.41 -28.81 -45.32
C ALA A 252 9.17 -30.09 -46.15
N THR A 253 8.59 -31.13 -45.55
CA THR A 253 8.31 -32.41 -46.21
C THR A 253 6.81 -32.57 -46.47
N ASN A 254 6.43 -33.26 -47.55
CA ASN A 254 5.02 -33.49 -47.85
C ASN A 254 4.36 -34.45 -46.83
N ALA A 255 5.06 -35.51 -46.46
CA ALA A 255 4.58 -36.51 -45.50
C ALA A 255 4.62 -36.04 -44.04
N GLY A 256 5.51 -35.12 -43.67
CA GLY A 256 5.67 -34.63 -42.29
C GLY A 256 4.85 -33.39 -41.94
N ARG A 257 4.09 -32.80 -42.88
CA ARG A 257 3.36 -31.54 -42.66
C ARG A 257 2.29 -31.64 -41.58
N THR A 258 1.53 -32.74 -41.55
CA THR A 258 0.52 -33.00 -40.52
C THR A 258 1.17 -33.13 -39.14
N THR A 259 2.28 -33.86 -39.08
CA THR A 259 3.06 -34.05 -37.84
C THR A 259 3.68 -32.75 -37.35
N SER A 260 4.16 -31.89 -38.25
CA SER A 260 4.65 -30.55 -37.92
C SER A 260 3.57 -29.68 -37.27
N GLN A 261 2.37 -29.66 -37.85
CA GLN A 261 1.24 -28.90 -37.29
C GLN A 261 0.78 -29.43 -35.93
N ALA A 262 0.72 -30.76 -35.78
CA ALA A 262 0.38 -31.40 -34.53
C ALA A 262 1.43 -31.12 -33.43
N LEU A 263 2.71 -31.16 -33.78
CA LEU A 263 3.82 -30.88 -32.86
C LEU A 263 3.90 -29.40 -32.46
N ALA A 264 3.48 -28.49 -33.34
CA ALA A 264 3.32 -27.07 -33.03
C ALA A 264 2.11 -26.78 -32.11
N ALA A 265 1.11 -27.67 -32.09
CA ALA A 265 -0.07 -27.53 -31.24
C ALA A 265 0.19 -28.08 -29.82
N SER A 266 0.73 -29.28 -29.69
CA SER A 266 1.26 -29.80 -28.41
C SER A 266 2.18 -31.02 -28.61
N PRO A 267 3.12 -31.29 -27.68
CA PRO A 267 3.93 -32.51 -27.73
C PRO A 267 3.11 -33.81 -27.81
N ALA A 268 1.97 -33.91 -27.11
CA ALA A 268 1.10 -35.10 -27.20
C ALA A 268 0.42 -35.28 -28.57
N GLN A 269 -0.03 -34.19 -29.20
CA GLN A 269 -0.60 -34.27 -30.55
C GLN A 269 0.49 -34.64 -31.56
N GLY A 270 1.69 -34.08 -31.39
CA GLY A 270 2.87 -34.45 -32.17
C GLY A 270 3.26 -35.92 -32.02
N ALA A 271 3.24 -36.46 -30.80
CA ALA A 271 3.52 -37.87 -30.50
C ALA A 271 2.52 -38.80 -31.20
N GLN A 272 1.23 -38.47 -31.15
CA GLN A 272 0.20 -39.25 -31.86
C GLN A 272 0.40 -39.18 -33.38
N SER A 273 0.64 -37.99 -33.93
CA SER A 273 0.87 -37.84 -35.36
C SER A 273 2.16 -38.52 -35.84
N LEU A 274 3.18 -38.62 -34.99
CA LEU A 274 4.40 -39.40 -35.25
C LEU A 274 4.12 -40.90 -35.32
N ARG A 275 3.26 -41.43 -34.44
CA ARG A 275 2.81 -42.83 -34.48
C ARG A 275 2.00 -43.10 -35.75
N ASP A 276 1.13 -42.17 -36.14
CA ASP A 276 0.36 -42.27 -37.37
C ASP A 276 1.29 -42.26 -38.60
N LEU A 277 2.29 -41.37 -38.63
CA LEU A 277 3.31 -41.32 -39.67
C LEU A 277 4.12 -42.62 -39.73
N ALA A 278 4.49 -43.19 -38.57
CA ALA A 278 5.20 -44.47 -38.47
C ALA A 278 4.40 -45.62 -39.11
N SER A 279 3.08 -45.66 -38.90
CA SER A 279 2.20 -46.69 -39.49
C SER A 279 2.06 -46.56 -41.02
N GLN A 280 2.23 -45.35 -41.55
CA GLN A 280 2.07 -45.04 -42.98
C GLN A 280 3.39 -45.11 -43.76
N LEU A 281 4.53 -45.36 -43.10
CA LEU A 281 5.83 -45.40 -43.76
C LEU A 281 5.85 -46.37 -44.95
N GLN A 282 5.19 -47.53 -44.83
CA GLN A 282 5.13 -48.55 -45.88
C GLN A 282 4.32 -48.13 -47.12
N SER A 283 3.38 -47.20 -46.99
CA SER A 283 2.58 -46.68 -48.10
C SER A 283 3.18 -45.42 -48.75
N LEU A 284 4.18 -44.79 -48.12
CA LEU A 284 4.87 -43.63 -48.67
C LEU A 284 5.71 -43.98 -49.90
N SER A 285 5.81 -43.03 -50.84
CA SER A 285 6.68 -43.14 -52.00
C SER A 285 8.17 -43.15 -51.58
N PRO A 286 9.06 -43.76 -52.37
CA PRO A 286 10.50 -43.72 -52.10
C PRO A 286 11.05 -42.28 -52.01
N GLN A 287 10.47 -41.36 -52.78
CA GLN A 287 10.85 -39.95 -52.77
C GLN A 287 10.44 -39.24 -51.47
N ASP A 288 9.24 -39.50 -50.95
CA ASP A 288 8.77 -38.94 -49.68
C ASP A 288 9.56 -39.51 -48.50
N ARG A 289 9.93 -40.80 -48.54
CA ARG A 289 10.80 -41.42 -47.52
C ARG A 289 12.19 -40.78 -47.48
N ALA A 290 12.77 -40.50 -48.64
CA ALA A 290 14.08 -39.82 -48.72
C ALA A 290 14.02 -38.39 -48.16
N GLN A 291 12.93 -37.65 -48.44
CA GLN A 291 12.72 -36.31 -47.87
C GLN A 291 12.56 -36.35 -46.35
N LEU A 292 11.78 -37.30 -45.82
CA LEU A 292 11.64 -37.51 -44.38
C LEU A 292 12.97 -37.89 -43.71
N ALA A 293 13.74 -38.79 -44.32
CA ALA A 293 15.06 -39.18 -43.81
C ALA A 293 15.98 -37.95 -43.67
N SER A 294 16.01 -37.07 -44.69
CA SER A 294 16.79 -35.84 -44.67
C SER A 294 16.32 -34.84 -43.59
N ALA A 295 15.00 -34.64 -43.45
CA ALA A 295 14.44 -33.78 -42.42
C ALA A 295 14.72 -34.29 -41.00
N LEU A 296 14.65 -35.60 -40.78
CA LEU A 296 14.98 -36.23 -39.50
C LEU A 296 16.48 -36.13 -39.19
N ALA A 297 17.36 -36.27 -40.19
CA ALA A 297 18.80 -36.05 -40.01
C ALA A 297 19.12 -34.60 -39.60
N ALA A 298 18.49 -33.63 -40.28
CA ALA A 298 18.67 -32.21 -39.98
C ALA A 298 18.17 -31.87 -38.56
N ALA A 299 17.01 -32.40 -38.16
CA ALA A 299 16.51 -32.27 -36.80
C ALA A 299 17.46 -32.91 -35.78
N ALA A 300 18.04 -34.08 -36.08
CA ALA A 300 18.97 -34.77 -35.20
C ALA A 300 20.29 -34.01 -34.97
N GLN A 301 20.78 -33.30 -35.98
CA GLN A 301 21.98 -32.47 -35.89
C GLN A 301 21.76 -31.22 -35.03
N GLN A 302 20.52 -30.71 -35.00
CA GLN A 302 20.14 -29.52 -34.25
C GLN A 302 19.61 -29.84 -32.84
N ALA A 303 19.37 -31.12 -32.54
CA ALA A 303 18.88 -31.58 -31.25
C ALA A 303 19.98 -31.50 -30.18
N LYS A 304 19.70 -30.76 -29.11
CA LYS A 304 20.58 -30.65 -27.93
C LYS A 304 20.36 -31.77 -26.90
N ASP A 305 19.21 -32.44 -26.98
CA ASP A 305 18.91 -33.63 -26.17
C ASP A 305 19.55 -34.87 -26.81
N PRO A 306 20.49 -35.55 -26.14
CA PRO A 306 21.25 -36.66 -26.73
C PRO A 306 20.37 -37.88 -27.05
N THR A 307 19.31 -38.11 -26.28
CA THR A 307 18.35 -39.22 -26.47
C THR A 307 17.43 -39.01 -27.67
N MET A 308 16.86 -37.81 -27.84
CA MET A 308 16.09 -37.44 -29.03
C MET A 308 16.99 -37.41 -30.27
N ALA A 309 18.22 -36.89 -30.16
CA ALA A 309 19.17 -36.88 -31.27
C ALA A 309 19.52 -38.31 -31.74
N ALA A 310 19.68 -39.26 -30.81
CA ALA A 310 19.91 -40.67 -31.16
C ALA A 310 18.72 -41.28 -31.89
N SER A 311 17.50 -41.06 -31.38
CA SER A 311 16.26 -41.59 -31.96
C SER A 311 15.99 -41.02 -33.36
N LEU A 312 16.22 -39.71 -33.55
CA LEU A 312 16.12 -39.04 -34.85
C LEU A 312 17.15 -39.54 -35.86
N ARG A 313 18.41 -39.76 -35.43
CA ARG A 313 19.45 -40.35 -36.29
C ARG A 313 19.08 -41.78 -36.71
N GLN A 314 18.56 -42.58 -35.79
CA GLN A 314 18.15 -43.96 -36.05
C GLN A 314 16.96 -44.03 -37.01
N ALA A 315 15.97 -43.16 -36.85
CA ALA A 315 14.84 -43.07 -37.78
C ALA A 315 15.30 -42.64 -39.19
N SER A 316 16.21 -41.66 -39.26
CA SER A 316 16.78 -41.19 -40.52
C SER A 316 17.59 -42.26 -41.26
N SER A 317 18.48 -42.98 -40.56
CA SER A 317 19.31 -44.02 -41.16
C SER A 317 18.49 -45.22 -41.63
N ALA A 318 17.47 -45.62 -40.85
CA ALA A 318 16.55 -46.70 -41.22
C ALA A 318 15.69 -46.35 -42.45
N LEU A 319 15.24 -45.11 -42.57
CA LEU A 319 14.53 -44.65 -43.78
C LEU A 319 15.46 -44.59 -44.99
N ALA A 320 16.72 -44.18 -44.81
CA ALA A 320 17.71 -44.14 -45.88
C ALA A 320 18.12 -45.53 -46.39
N SER A 321 18.14 -46.55 -45.52
CA SER A 321 18.42 -47.95 -45.89
C SER A 321 17.20 -48.70 -46.43
N GLY A 322 16.02 -48.07 -46.43
CA GLY A 322 14.76 -48.69 -46.86
C GLY A 322 14.09 -49.59 -45.81
N ASP A 323 14.63 -49.65 -44.59
CA ASP A 323 14.08 -50.42 -43.49
C ASP A 323 12.95 -49.64 -42.79
N THR A 324 11.76 -49.71 -43.39
CA THR A 324 10.56 -49.04 -42.85
C THR A 324 10.12 -49.58 -41.50
N SER A 325 10.50 -50.81 -41.13
CA SER A 325 10.17 -51.40 -39.83
C SER A 325 11.04 -50.79 -38.72
N ALA A 326 12.35 -50.74 -38.93
CA ALA A 326 13.27 -50.09 -38.00
C ALA A 326 13.01 -48.58 -37.88
N ALA A 327 12.61 -47.93 -38.98
CA ALA A 327 12.19 -46.54 -38.97
C ALA A 327 10.92 -46.31 -38.13
N ALA A 328 9.92 -47.19 -38.25
CA ALA A 328 8.68 -47.09 -37.49
C ALA A 328 8.93 -47.22 -35.98
N ILE A 329 9.83 -48.13 -35.57
CA ILE A 329 10.22 -48.30 -34.16
C ILE A 329 10.89 -47.02 -33.62
N ALA A 330 11.86 -46.46 -34.35
CA ALA A 330 12.56 -45.25 -33.92
C ALA A 330 11.64 -44.02 -33.86
N LEU A 331 10.65 -43.91 -34.74
CA LEU A 331 9.62 -42.87 -34.66
C LEU A 331 8.66 -43.06 -33.47
N ASN A 332 8.36 -44.32 -33.10
CA ASN A 332 7.54 -44.62 -31.93
C ASN A 332 8.30 -44.33 -30.61
N ASP A 333 9.61 -44.57 -30.56
CA ASP A 333 10.45 -44.20 -29.43
C ASP A 333 10.53 -42.68 -29.25
N LEU A 334 10.59 -41.95 -30.36
CA LEU A 334 10.52 -40.49 -30.37
C LEU A 334 9.14 -39.98 -29.92
N ALA A 335 8.06 -40.65 -30.31
CA ALA A 335 6.72 -40.35 -29.81
C ALA A 335 6.62 -40.55 -28.29
N GLY A 336 7.20 -41.62 -27.74
CA GLY A 336 7.27 -41.82 -26.29
C GLY A 336 8.04 -40.72 -25.56
N GLN A 337 9.11 -40.20 -26.17
CA GLN A 337 9.86 -39.06 -25.63
C GLN A 337 9.03 -37.76 -25.65
N LEU A 338 8.22 -37.54 -26.69
CA LEU A 338 7.29 -36.40 -26.76
C LEU A 338 6.12 -36.53 -25.79
N ASP A 339 5.60 -37.74 -25.55
CA ASP A 339 4.61 -37.99 -24.51
C ASP A 339 5.19 -37.70 -23.11
N SER A 340 6.46 -38.05 -22.87
CA SER A 340 7.15 -37.70 -21.63
C SER A 340 7.36 -36.18 -21.49
N LEU A 341 7.67 -35.49 -22.59
CA LEU A 341 7.78 -34.03 -22.63
C LEU A 341 6.42 -33.37 -22.34
N GLN A 342 5.32 -33.89 -22.90
CA GLN A 342 3.97 -33.39 -22.57
C GLN A 342 3.69 -33.55 -21.08
N GLN A 343 4.00 -34.69 -20.49
CA GLN A 343 3.76 -34.93 -19.07
C GLN A 343 4.61 -33.99 -18.20
N GLN A 344 5.85 -33.73 -18.59
CA GLN A 344 6.73 -32.77 -17.91
C GLN A 344 6.24 -31.33 -18.08
N GLU A 345 5.89 -30.89 -19.29
CA GLU A 345 5.34 -29.55 -19.54
C GLU A 345 3.98 -29.36 -18.84
N SER A 346 3.17 -30.41 -18.76
CA SER A 346 1.90 -30.37 -18.03
C SER A 346 2.13 -30.29 -16.51
N ASN A 347 3.24 -30.83 -16.01
CA ASN A 347 3.64 -30.70 -14.61
C ASN A 347 4.32 -29.35 -14.32
N ASP A 348 4.96 -28.72 -15.32
CA ASP A 348 5.64 -27.42 -15.21
C ASP A 348 4.71 -26.22 -15.47
N GLN A 349 3.64 -26.39 -16.28
CA GLN A 349 2.62 -25.38 -16.57
C GLN A 349 1.43 -25.38 -15.59
N GLN A 350 1.31 -26.42 -14.76
CA GLN A 350 0.32 -26.51 -13.67
C GLN A 350 0.87 -25.94 -12.36
#